data_AF-Z9JH87-F1
#
_entry.id   AF-Z9JH87-F1
#
_cell.length_a   1.000
_cell.length_b   1.000
_cell.length_c   1.000
_cell.angle_alpha   90.00
_cell.angle_beta   90.00
_cell.angle_gamma   90.00
#
_symmetry.space_group_name_H-M   'P 1'
#
loop_
_entity.id
_entity.type
_entity.pdbx_description
1 polymer ?
#
loop_
_entity_poly.entity_id
_entity_poly.type
_entity_poly.pdbx_seq_one_letter_code
_entity_poly.pdbx_strand_id
1 'polypeptide(L)'
;MYSRSSEPVQFERDCEAVMVPQGDSVTLPAGSYGYITQALGGSYTVFVDGNLFRIAGKDGDAIGKEPPPGLQLPEDASDAAVEILVWQQLRSCFDPEIPFNIVDLGLVYEAVLGHRDDGQRTVQVKMTLTAPGCGMGEILVDDVRSKLELIPTVVAANVELVFEPPWSRHMMSESARLETGML
;
A
#
# COMPACT_ATOMS: atom_id res chain seq x y z
N MET A 1 10.25 6.03 19.23
CA MET A 1 9.78 7.41 19.51
C MET A 1 8.87 7.77 18.34
N TYR A 2 7.55 7.58 18.50
CA TYR A 2 6.57 7.82 17.44
C TYR A 2 6.62 9.30 17.01
N SER A 3 6.43 9.55 15.71
CA SER A 3 6.66 10.83 15.02
C SER A 3 6.21 12.08 15.81
N ARG A 4 7.01 13.16 15.75
CA ARG A 4 6.74 14.48 16.37
C ARG A 4 5.55 15.24 15.73
N SER A 5 4.77 14.62 14.87
CA SER A 5 3.62 15.23 14.17
C SER A 5 2.40 14.31 14.24
N SER A 6 1.80 14.15 15.41
CA SER A 6 0.50 13.49 15.55
C SER A 6 -0.61 14.49 15.27
N GLU A 7 -1.34 14.32 14.17
CA GLU A 7 -2.48 15.17 13.82
C GLU A 7 -3.75 14.60 14.48
N PRO A 8 -4.46 15.36 15.34
CA PRO A 8 -5.70 14.87 15.93
C PRO A 8 -6.76 14.66 14.86
N VAL A 9 -7.57 13.61 15.01
CA VAL A 9 -8.62 13.28 14.06
C VAL A 9 -9.87 12.76 14.75
N GLN A 10 -11.02 13.07 14.16
CA GLN A 10 -12.32 12.53 14.52
C GLN A 10 -12.91 11.83 13.30
N PHE A 11 -13.45 10.64 13.51
CA PHE A 11 -14.07 9.88 12.43
C PHE A 11 -15.44 10.49 12.08
N GLU A 12 -15.64 10.88 10.83
CA GLU A 12 -16.90 11.48 10.35
C GLU A 12 -17.97 10.43 10.02
N ARG A 13 -17.54 9.21 9.68
CA ARG A 13 -18.37 8.04 9.42
C ARG A 13 -17.71 6.77 9.93
N ASP A 14 -18.47 5.68 9.95
CA ASP A 14 -17.91 4.35 10.18
C ASP A 14 -16.86 4.04 9.11
N CYS A 15 -15.70 3.55 9.55
CA CYS A 15 -14.55 3.31 8.70
C CYS A 15 -14.03 1.89 8.91
N GLU A 16 -13.88 1.13 7.83
CA GLU A 16 -13.10 -0.10 7.88
C GLU A 16 -11.63 0.23 8.07
N ALA A 17 -10.99 -0.47 9.01
CA ALA A 17 -9.59 -0.30 9.32
C ALA A 17 -8.98 -1.65 9.68
N VAL A 18 -7.66 -1.73 9.54
CA VAL A 18 -6.91 -2.96 9.81
C VAL A 18 -6.00 -2.71 11.00
N MET A 19 -6.08 -3.54 12.03
CA MET A 19 -5.21 -3.43 13.20
C MET A 19 -3.76 -3.77 12.84
N VAL A 20 -2.80 -2.93 13.27
CA VAL A 20 -1.37 -3.14 13.02
C VAL A 20 -0.68 -3.53 14.33
N PRO A 21 0.10 -4.63 14.38
CA PRO A 21 0.53 -5.49 13.27
C PRO A 21 -0.34 -6.75 13.04
N GLN A 22 -1.44 -6.93 13.78
CA GLN A 22 -2.18 -8.21 13.76
C GLN A 22 -2.83 -8.53 12.39
N GLY A 23 -3.25 -7.52 11.63
CA GLY A 23 -3.97 -7.69 10.36
C GLY A 23 -5.48 -7.87 10.50
N ASP A 24 -6.01 -7.86 11.72
CA ASP A 24 -7.45 -8.03 11.95
C ASP A 24 -8.25 -6.83 11.42
N SER A 25 -9.27 -7.12 10.61
CA SER A 25 -10.20 -6.10 10.11
C SER A 25 -11.20 -5.71 11.20
N VAL A 26 -11.35 -4.41 11.43
CA VAL A 26 -12.26 -3.82 12.41
C VAL A 26 -12.99 -2.64 11.80
N THR A 27 -14.17 -2.32 12.34
CA THR A 27 -14.88 -1.08 12.01
C THR A 27 -14.69 -0.08 13.13
N LEU A 28 -14.07 1.05 12.83
CA LEU A 28 -13.99 2.19 13.74
C LEU A 28 -15.26 3.03 13.59
N PRO A 29 -16.04 3.22 14.66
CA PRO A 29 -17.33 3.90 14.57
C PRO A 29 -17.17 5.41 14.36
N ALA A 30 -18.16 6.02 13.72
CA ALA A 30 -18.27 7.47 13.61
C ALA A 30 -18.21 8.12 14.99
N GLY A 31 -17.48 9.24 15.10
CA GLY A 31 -17.25 9.95 16.34
C GLY A 31 -16.08 9.44 17.18
N SER A 32 -15.43 8.34 16.80
CA SER A 32 -14.16 7.92 17.41
C SER A 32 -13.10 9.02 17.27
N TYR A 33 -12.24 9.14 18.28
CA TYR A 33 -11.14 10.10 18.31
C TYR A 33 -9.81 9.38 18.32
N GLY A 34 -8.84 9.94 17.61
CA GLY A 34 -7.49 9.42 17.58
C GLY A 34 -6.50 10.44 17.05
N TYR A 35 -5.33 9.93 16.67
CA TYR A 35 -4.28 10.72 16.07
C TYR A 35 -3.78 10.04 14.82
N ILE A 36 -3.72 10.75 13.69
CA ILE A 36 -2.96 10.30 12.53
C ILE A 36 -1.49 10.37 12.91
N THR A 37 -0.85 9.20 12.91
CA THR A 37 0.57 9.05 13.25
C THR A 37 1.43 9.00 11.99
N GLN A 38 0.86 8.54 10.87
CA GLN A 38 1.50 8.44 9.57
C GLN A 38 0.47 8.63 8.46
N ALA A 39 0.89 9.25 7.36
CA ALA A 39 0.15 9.33 6.11
C ALA A 39 1.14 8.99 4.98
N LEU A 40 1.15 7.74 4.55
CA LEU A 40 2.16 7.20 3.63
C LEU A 40 1.47 6.50 2.46
N GLY A 41 1.86 6.88 1.24
CA GLY A 41 1.45 6.14 0.04
C GLY A 41 -0.06 6.13 -0.19
N GLY A 42 -0.74 7.20 0.21
CA GLY A 42 -2.20 7.29 0.17
C GLY A 42 -2.92 6.52 1.28
N SER A 43 -2.25 5.80 2.19
CA SER A 43 -2.88 5.18 3.37
C SER A 43 -2.57 5.95 4.64
N TYR A 44 -3.41 5.78 5.67
CA TYR A 44 -3.29 6.51 6.93
C TYR A 44 -3.16 5.53 8.10
N THR A 45 -2.18 5.75 8.97
CA THR A 45 -2.07 5.01 10.23
C THR A 45 -2.55 5.90 11.36
N VAL A 46 -3.62 5.47 12.02
CA VAL A 46 -4.22 6.18 13.15
C VAL A 46 -3.98 5.44 14.45
N PHE A 47 -3.82 6.20 15.53
CA PHE A 47 -3.76 5.69 16.89
C PHE A 47 -5.08 5.97 17.61
N VAL A 48 -5.81 4.92 17.97
CA VAL A 48 -7.13 4.98 18.63
C VAL A 48 -7.12 3.99 19.80
N ASP A 49 -7.49 4.45 20.99
CA ASP A 49 -7.63 3.62 22.21
C ASP A 49 -6.44 2.68 22.50
N GLY A 50 -5.21 3.14 22.29
CA GLY A 50 -4.01 2.35 22.57
C GLY A 50 -3.52 1.47 21.42
N ASN A 51 -4.27 1.41 20.31
CA ASN A 51 -3.98 0.54 19.17
C ASN A 51 -3.69 1.35 17.91
N LEU A 52 -2.91 0.76 17.00
CA LEU A 52 -2.67 1.31 15.67
C LEU A 52 -3.58 0.65 14.66
N PHE A 53 -4.18 1.47 13.81
CA PHE A 53 -5.04 1.02 12.72
C PHE A 53 -4.61 1.65 11.41
N ARG A 54 -4.55 0.84 10.36
CA ARG A 54 -4.35 1.28 8.98
C ARG A 54 -5.70 1.50 8.32
N ILE A 55 -5.87 2.67 7.71
CA ILE A 55 -7.02 3.06 6.89
C ILE A 55 -6.55 3.15 5.45
N ALA A 56 -7.33 2.55 4.54
CA ALA A 56 -7.06 2.61 3.10
C ALA A 56 -7.30 4.02 2.56
N GLY A 57 -6.58 4.42 1.51
CA GLY A 57 -6.69 5.79 0.97
C GLY A 57 -8.05 6.19 0.44
N LYS A 58 -8.79 5.21 -0.10
CA LYS A 58 -10.18 5.38 -0.54
C LYS A 58 -11.11 5.79 0.62
N ASP A 59 -10.73 5.49 1.86
CA ASP A 59 -11.48 5.79 3.09
C ASP A 59 -10.89 6.98 3.86
N GLY A 60 -9.98 7.75 3.24
CA GLY A 60 -9.41 8.96 3.84
C GLY A 60 -10.46 10.01 4.21
N ASP A 61 -11.59 10.03 3.49
CA ASP A 61 -12.72 10.91 3.78
C ASP A 61 -13.30 10.66 5.18
N ALA A 62 -13.26 9.43 5.68
CA ALA A 62 -13.76 9.08 7.00
C ALA A 62 -12.98 9.79 8.13
N ILE A 63 -11.76 10.24 7.85
CA ILE A 63 -10.89 10.94 8.79
C ILE A 63 -10.62 12.39 8.35
N GLY A 64 -11.50 12.97 7.52
CA GLY A 64 -11.40 14.35 7.05
C GLY A 64 -10.24 14.61 6.08
N LYS A 65 -9.71 13.56 5.43
CA LYS A 65 -8.69 13.68 4.38
C LYS A 65 -9.33 13.56 3.01
N GLU A 66 -8.82 14.33 2.06
CA GLU A 66 -9.24 14.17 0.66
C GLU A 66 -8.71 12.84 0.13
N PRO A 67 -9.55 12.00 -0.50
CA PRO A 67 -9.07 10.82 -1.18
C PRO A 67 -8.11 11.24 -2.30
N PRO A 68 -7.06 10.45 -2.58
CA PRO A 68 -6.09 10.80 -3.60
C PRO A 68 -6.78 10.98 -4.97
N PRO A 69 -6.35 11.97 -5.78
CA PRO A 69 -6.92 12.16 -7.11
C PRO A 69 -6.75 10.90 -7.95
N GLY A 70 -7.77 10.57 -8.74
CA GLY A 70 -7.74 9.42 -9.64
C GLY A 70 -6.60 9.50 -10.65
N LEU A 71 -6.04 8.35 -11.01
CA LEU A 71 -4.95 8.27 -11.98
C LEU A 71 -5.44 8.67 -13.36
N GLN A 72 -4.64 9.48 -14.05
CA GLN A 72 -4.92 9.92 -15.41
C GLN A 72 -3.98 9.20 -16.37
N LEU A 73 -4.55 8.66 -17.45
CA LEU A 73 -3.83 8.03 -18.52
C LEU A 73 -4.43 8.51 -19.86
N PRO A 74 -3.63 8.98 -20.83
CA PRO A 74 -4.10 9.28 -22.17
C PRO A 74 -4.82 8.06 -22.81
N GLU A 75 -5.83 8.30 -23.63
CA GLU A 75 -6.58 7.22 -24.31
C GLU A 75 -5.67 6.37 -25.23
N ASP A 76 -4.61 6.98 -25.78
CA ASP A 76 -3.62 6.36 -26.65
C ASP A 76 -2.34 5.93 -25.93
N ALA A 77 -2.38 5.80 -24.60
CA ALA A 77 -1.21 5.44 -23.82
C ALA A 77 -0.61 4.10 -24.22
N SER A 78 0.71 4.14 -24.48
CA SER A 78 1.53 2.98 -24.75
C SER A 78 1.68 2.10 -23.52
N ASP A 79 2.06 0.84 -23.73
CA ASP A 79 2.33 -0.09 -22.64
C ASP A 79 3.45 0.42 -21.72
N ALA A 80 4.47 1.08 -22.27
CA ALA A 80 5.53 1.72 -21.48
C ALA A 80 4.98 2.81 -20.53
N ALA A 81 3.97 3.59 -20.96
CA ALA A 81 3.35 4.58 -20.09
C ALA A 81 2.57 3.91 -18.95
N VAL A 82 1.87 2.80 -19.24
CA VAL A 82 1.17 2.01 -18.22
C VAL A 82 2.14 1.37 -17.25
N GLU A 83 3.25 0.79 -17.74
CA GLU A 83 4.30 0.21 -16.89
C GLU A 83 4.91 1.25 -15.94
N ILE A 84 5.13 2.48 -16.39
CA ILE A 84 5.56 3.58 -15.51
C ILE A 84 4.55 3.80 -14.38
N LEU A 85 3.24 3.84 -14.69
CA LEU A 85 2.21 3.98 -13.66
C LEU A 85 2.16 2.77 -12.71
N VAL A 86 2.33 1.54 -13.22
CA VAL A 86 2.40 0.33 -12.41
C VAL A 86 3.51 0.45 -11.38
N TRP A 87 4.72 0.81 -11.79
CA TRP A 87 5.84 0.99 -10.86
C TRP A 87 5.66 2.17 -9.91
N GLN A 88 5.01 3.25 -10.34
CA GLN A 88 4.65 4.36 -9.45
C GLN A 88 3.64 3.93 -8.37
N GLN A 89 2.62 3.15 -8.74
CA GLN A 89 1.66 2.60 -7.79
C GLN A 89 2.32 1.63 -6.82
N LEU A 90 3.18 0.73 -7.29
CA LEU A 90 3.96 -0.16 -6.44
C LEU A 90 4.85 0.61 -5.46
N ARG A 91 5.52 1.70 -5.90
CA ARG A 91 6.30 2.59 -5.03
C ARG A 91 5.44 3.36 -4.03
N SER A 92 4.14 3.51 -4.28
CA SER A 92 3.19 4.09 -3.32
C SER A 92 2.69 3.08 -2.29
N CYS A 93 2.99 1.78 -2.42
CA CYS A 93 2.67 0.78 -1.41
C CYS A 93 3.77 0.77 -0.35
N PHE A 94 3.39 0.86 0.92
CA PHE A 94 4.30 0.86 2.06
C PHE A 94 4.10 -0.39 2.89
N ASP A 95 5.20 -0.93 3.39
CA ASP A 95 5.13 -1.99 4.39
C ASP A 95 4.63 -1.38 5.72
N PRO A 96 3.61 -1.96 6.36
CA PRO A 96 3.01 -1.42 7.57
C PRO A 96 3.85 -1.65 8.83
N GLU A 97 4.78 -2.61 8.81
CA GLU A 97 5.70 -2.87 9.91
C GLU A 97 6.99 -2.06 9.77
N ILE A 98 7.49 -1.93 8.54
CA ILE A 98 8.63 -1.12 8.17
C ILE A 98 8.12 0.02 7.29
N PRO A 99 7.95 1.26 7.80
CA PRO A 99 7.28 2.36 7.09
C PRO A 99 8.11 2.91 5.92
N PHE A 100 8.34 2.07 4.92
CA PHE A 100 9.11 2.29 3.70
C PHE A 100 8.41 1.62 2.52
N ASN A 101 8.65 2.10 1.31
CA ASN A 101 7.96 1.57 0.14
C ASN A 101 8.46 0.18 -0.25
N ILE A 102 7.55 -0.68 -0.70
CA ILE A 102 7.83 -2.10 -0.97
C ILE A 102 8.83 -2.31 -2.12
N VAL A 103 8.93 -1.34 -3.04
CA VAL A 103 9.85 -1.43 -4.18
C VAL A 103 11.28 -1.21 -3.72
N ASP A 104 11.52 -0.16 -2.93
CA ASP A 104 12.86 0.14 -2.41
C ASP A 104 13.25 -0.80 -1.26
N LEU A 105 12.29 -1.41 -0.57
CA LEU A 105 12.54 -2.56 0.31
C LEU A 105 12.97 -3.82 -0.47
N GLY A 106 12.79 -3.84 -1.79
CA GLY A 106 13.11 -5.01 -2.62
C GLY A 106 12.13 -6.17 -2.44
N LEU A 107 10.89 -5.87 -2.08
CA LEU A 107 9.83 -6.88 -1.91
C LEU A 107 9.17 -7.27 -3.23
N VAL A 108 9.24 -6.41 -4.25
CA VAL A 108 8.69 -6.68 -5.59
C VAL A 108 9.77 -7.35 -6.44
N TYR A 109 9.53 -8.61 -6.82
CA TYR A 109 10.46 -9.39 -7.66
C TYR A 109 10.14 -9.27 -9.14
N GLU A 110 8.86 -9.21 -9.48
CA GLU A 110 8.40 -9.18 -10.86
C GLU A 110 7.12 -8.37 -10.96
N ALA A 111 6.98 -7.55 -12.00
CA ALA A 111 5.75 -6.89 -12.38
C ALA A 111 5.64 -6.93 -13.92
N VAL A 112 4.65 -7.65 -14.44
CA VAL A 112 4.45 -7.89 -15.87
C VAL A 112 3.08 -7.39 -16.30
N LEU A 113 3.07 -6.60 -17.37
CA LEU A 113 1.85 -6.18 -18.05
C LEU A 113 1.42 -7.25 -19.05
N GLY A 114 0.16 -7.66 -18.98
CA GLY A 114 -0.48 -8.55 -19.93
C GLY A 114 -1.66 -7.88 -20.62
N HIS A 115 -2.10 -8.47 -21.73
CA HIS A 115 -3.18 -7.96 -22.57
C HIS A 115 -4.30 -8.99 -22.66
N ARG A 116 -5.53 -8.49 -22.75
CA ARG A 116 -6.72 -9.28 -23.06
C ARG A 116 -7.18 -8.99 -24.48
N ASP A 117 -7.95 -9.91 -25.03
CA ASP A 117 -8.49 -9.83 -26.40
C ASP A 117 -9.42 -8.61 -26.61
N ASP A 118 -9.99 -8.09 -25.52
CA ASP A 118 -10.87 -6.90 -25.48
C ASP A 118 -10.10 -5.56 -25.45
N GLY A 119 -8.77 -5.59 -25.52
CA GLY A 119 -7.90 -4.41 -25.46
C GLY A 119 -7.66 -3.89 -24.04
N GLN A 120 -8.22 -4.53 -23.02
CA GLN A 120 -7.91 -4.23 -21.62
C GLN A 120 -6.60 -4.92 -21.19
N ARG A 121 -6.05 -4.45 -20.07
CA ARG A 121 -4.76 -4.90 -19.55
C ARG A 121 -4.90 -5.60 -18.20
N THR A 122 -4.00 -6.52 -17.93
CA THR A 122 -3.88 -7.18 -16.62
C THR A 122 -2.47 -7.00 -16.10
N VAL A 123 -2.29 -6.91 -14.79
CA VAL A 123 -0.96 -6.85 -14.18
C VAL A 123 -0.71 -8.10 -13.36
N GLN A 124 0.44 -8.74 -13.55
CA GLN A 124 0.92 -9.86 -12.75
C GLN A 124 2.08 -9.37 -11.90
N VAL A 125 1.97 -9.45 -10.57
CA VAL A 125 3.04 -9.07 -9.65
C VAL A 125 3.45 -10.28 -8.84
N LYS A 126 4.75 -10.57 -8.79
CA LYS A 126 5.33 -11.47 -7.80
C LYS A 126 6.06 -10.65 -6.76
N MET A 127 5.67 -10.83 -5.51
CA MET A 127 6.30 -10.13 -4.40
C MET A 127 6.48 -11.05 -3.20
N THR A 128 7.28 -10.61 -2.25
CA THR A 128 7.56 -11.33 -1.01
C THR A 128 7.30 -10.45 0.21
N LEU A 129 7.53 -10.99 1.40
CA LEU A 129 7.43 -10.28 2.66
C LEU A 129 8.78 -10.27 3.36
N THR A 130 8.97 -9.30 4.25
CA THR A 130 10.15 -9.21 5.11
C THR A 130 10.24 -10.38 6.11
N ALA A 131 9.09 -10.92 6.51
CA ALA A 131 8.96 -12.12 7.33
C ALA A 131 7.78 -13.01 6.90
N PRO A 132 7.95 -14.35 6.85
CA PRO A 132 6.86 -15.27 6.54
C PRO A 132 5.84 -15.34 7.68
N GLY A 133 4.55 -15.40 7.36
CA GLY A 133 3.46 -15.58 8.34
C GLY A 133 2.97 -14.31 9.03
N CYS A 134 3.31 -13.12 8.52
CA CYS A 134 2.73 -11.86 9.00
C CYS A 134 1.26 -11.72 8.52
N GLY A 135 0.33 -11.44 9.43
CA GLY A 135 -1.08 -11.16 9.10
C GLY A 135 -1.25 -9.95 8.17
N MET A 136 -0.26 -9.06 8.13
CA MET A 136 -0.24 -7.92 7.20
C MET A 136 0.08 -8.30 5.75
N GLY A 137 0.53 -9.53 5.48
CA GLY A 137 0.86 -9.97 4.12
C GLY A 137 -0.33 -9.91 3.17
N GLU A 138 -1.48 -10.41 3.59
CA GLU A 138 -2.72 -10.36 2.81
C GLU A 138 -3.21 -8.93 2.60
N ILE A 139 -3.03 -8.07 3.60
CA ILE A 139 -3.40 -6.66 3.57
C ILE A 139 -2.52 -5.89 2.57
N LEU A 140 -1.23 -6.20 2.54
CA LEU A 140 -0.30 -5.60 1.60
C LEU A 140 -0.58 -6.06 0.16
N VAL A 141 -0.89 -7.35 -0.03
CA VAL A 141 -1.35 -7.90 -1.30
C VAL A 141 -2.60 -7.16 -1.79
N ASP A 142 -3.57 -6.94 -0.91
CA ASP A 142 -4.79 -6.23 -1.26
C ASP A 142 -4.56 -4.74 -1.55
N ASP A 143 -3.65 -4.07 -0.83
CA ASP A 143 -3.24 -2.69 -1.12
C ASP A 143 -2.62 -2.57 -2.51
N VAL A 144 -1.69 -3.48 -2.83
CA VAL A 144 -1.04 -3.54 -4.16
C VAL A 144 -2.08 -3.79 -5.24
N ARG A 145 -2.94 -4.79 -5.08
CA ARG A 145 -4.01 -5.11 -6.04
C ARG A 145 -4.90 -3.90 -6.28
N SER A 146 -5.46 -3.35 -5.20
CA SER A 146 -6.39 -2.22 -5.26
C SER A 146 -5.78 -1.02 -5.97
N LYS A 147 -4.52 -0.69 -5.69
CA LYS A 147 -3.83 0.45 -6.34
C LYS A 147 -3.53 0.22 -7.80
N LEU A 148 -3.17 -1.00 -8.20
CA LEU A 148 -2.94 -1.34 -9.60
C LEU A 148 -4.23 -1.32 -10.42
N GLU A 149 -5.35 -1.72 -9.81
CA GLU A 149 -6.67 -1.68 -10.46
C GLU A 149 -7.25 -0.27 -10.59
N LEU A 150 -6.68 0.74 -9.91
CA LEU A 150 -6.99 2.15 -10.15
C LEU A 150 -6.38 2.69 -11.44
N ILE A 151 -5.40 1.99 -12.04
CA ILE A 151 -4.75 2.44 -13.27
C ILE A 151 -5.75 2.29 -14.43
N PRO A 152 -6.06 3.37 -15.18
CA PRO A 152 -6.95 3.27 -16.32
C PRO A 152 -6.47 2.19 -17.29
N THR A 153 -7.39 1.43 -17.88
CA THR A 153 -7.15 0.27 -18.76
C THR A 153 -6.71 -1.03 -18.07
N VAL A 154 -6.34 -1.01 -16.78
CA VAL A 154 -6.10 -2.24 -16.01
C VAL A 154 -7.42 -2.74 -15.44
N VAL A 155 -7.82 -3.95 -15.84
CA VAL A 155 -9.08 -4.59 -15.39
C VAL A 155 -8.87 -5.56 -14.23
N ALA A 156 -7.66 -6.10 -14.09
CA ALA A 156 -7.34 -7.02 -12.99
C ALA A 156 -5.85 -6.97 -12.65
N ALA A 157 -5.54 -7.00 -11.36
CA ALA A 157 -4.20 -7.21 -10.86
C ALA A 157 -4.13 -8.52 -10.08
N ASN A 158 -3.25 -9.43 -10.50
CA ASN A 158 -2.96 -10.65 -9.76
C ASN A 158 -1.62 -10.47 -9.04
N VAL A 159 -1.64 -10.62 -7.73
CA VAL A 159 -0.50 -10.41 -6.85
C VAL A 159 -0.22 -11.74 -6.15
N GLU A 160 0.91 -12.35 -6.48
CA GLU A 160 1.36 -13.63 -5.95
C GLU A 160 2.43 -13.40 -4.88
N LEU A 161 2.20 -13.97 -3.69
CA LEU A 161 3.21 -14.03 -2.64
C LEU A 161 4.14 -15.23 -2.88
N VAL A 162 5.41 -14.94 -3.12
CA VAL A 162 6.48 -15.92 -3.26
C VAL A 162 7.47 -15.79 -2.11
N PHE A 163 7.98 -16.93 -1.65
CA PHE A 163 8.99 -16.98 -0.56
C PHE A 163 10.35 -17.51 -1.05
N GLU A 164 10.45 -17.83 -2.34
CA GLU A 164 11.67 -18.27 -3.01
C GLU A 164 11.97 -17.35 -4.20
N PRO A 165 13.14 -16.69 -4.23
CA PRO A 165 14.16 -16.68 -3.18
C PRO A 165 13.66 -15.99 -1.89
N PRO A 166 14.22 -16.32 -0.71
CA PRO A 166 13.88 -15.61 0.52
C PRO A 166 14.40 -14.17 0.48
N TRP A 167 13.61 -13.26 1.03
CA TRP A 167 14.01 -11.85 1.13
C TRP A 167 15.27 -11.67 2.00
N SER A 168 16.14 -10.74 1.60
CA SER A 168 17.26 -10.31 2.41
C SER A 168 17.49 -8.81 2.28
N ARG A 169 18.09 -8.20 3.30
CA ARG A 169 18.41 -6.76 3.33
C ARG A 169 19.30 -6.30 2.16
N HIS A 170 20.02 -7.22 1.52
CA HIS A 170 20.81 -6.91 0.31
C HIS A 170 19.93 -6.54 -0.90
N MET A 171 18.66 -6.95 -0.90
CA MET A 171 17.67 -6.60 -1.93
C MET A 171 17.16 -5.16 -1.80
N MET A 172 17.37 -4.53 -0.63
CA MET A 172 16.97 -3.14 -0.41
C MET A 172 17.83 -2.18 -1.22
N SER A 173 17.22 -1.07 -1.66
CA SER A 173 17.96 0.06 -2.20
C SER A 173 18.89 0.67 -1.16
N GLU A 174 19.91 1.41 -1.60
CA GLU A 174 20.84 2.07 -0.69
C GLU A 174 20.14 3.09 0.23
N SER A 175 19.20 3.87 -0.33
CA SER A 175 18.38 4.82 0.44
C SER A 175 17.53 4.10 1.50
N ALA A 176 16.91 2.98 1.15
CA ALA A 176 16.10 2.20 2.09
C ALA A 176 16.93 1.66 3.25
N ARG A 177 18.16 1.17 3.00
CA ARG A 177 19.05 0.69 4.08
C ARG A 177 19.46 1.83 5.02
N LEU A 178 19.77 3.00 4.47
CA LEU A 178 20.15 4.18 5.24
C LEU A 178 19.00 4.67 6.12
N GLU A 179 17.81 4.83 5.56
CA GLU A 179 16.65 5.41 6.27
C GLU A 179 16.07 4.47 7.32
N THR A 180 16.09 3.15 7.08
CA THR A 180 15.64 2.15 8.06
C THR A 180 16.71 1.81 9.11
N GLY A 181 17.94 2.32 8.96
CA GLY A 181 19.06 2.03 9.85
C GLY A 181 19.57 0.58 9.77
N MET A 182 19.35 -0.09 8.65
CA MET A 182 19.70 -1.49 8.40
C MET A 182 21.00 -1.67 7.59
N LEU A 183 21.97 -0.76 7.77
CA LEU A 183 23.29 -0.82 7.14
C LEU A 183 24.23 -1.85 7.78
#